data_AF-A0AAW3WIB8-F1
#
_entry.id   AF-A0AAW3WIB8-F1
#
_cell.length_a   1.000
_cell.length_b   1.000
_cell.length_c   1.000
_cell.angle_alpha   90.00
_cell.angle_beta   90.00
_cell.angle_gamma   90.00
#
_symmetry.space_group_name_H-M   'P 1'
#
loop_
_entity.id
_entity.type
_entity.pdbx_description
1 polymer ?
#
loop_
_entity_poly.entity_id
_entity_poly.type
_entity_poly.pdbx_seq_one_letter_code
_entity_poly.pdbx_strand_id
1 'polypeptide(L)'
;AFDEGQKYFLQYSPYTYYNEHCIIFNAEHIPMKINKATFKNLLNFTDILPHYFAGSNADLPIVGGSILSHDHYQGGHYTFAMEKAPVEKIYSMSGYGEVEIGRVKWPMSVVRLTSDNNEKLLDLADHILTSWRNYSDESVEILSHTGDEPHNTITPISRKRNGKYELDLVLRNNRTSAEHPLGIFHPHDEVHHIKKENIGLIEVMGLAVLPARLKEELNILKESLINKTSDISDNETVAKHSEWYKYILGKYSNISAENAEDILKSEVGLKFSEVLDHAGVFKRNEQGLAAFDKFINTL
;
A
#
# COMPACT_ATOMS: atom_id res chain seq x y z
N ALA A 1 7.97 -15.40 22.13
CA ALA A 1 7.98 -16.40 21.04
C ALA A 1 6.65 -16.29 20.34
N PHE A 2 6.63 -16.26 19.01
CA PHE A 2 5.40 -16.44 18.27
C PHE A 2 5.05 -17.94 18.37
N ASP A 3 3.80 -18.25 18.66
CA ASP A 3 3.38 -19.63 18.94
C ASP A 3 3.51 -20.49 17.67
N GLU A 4 3.98 -21.74 17.79
CA GLU A 4 4.42 -22.71 16.73
C GLU A 4 5.93 -22.95 16.58
N GLY A 5 6.75 -22.62 17.58
CA GLY A 5 8.16 -23.02 17.62
C GLY A 5 9.08 -22.27 16.63
N GLN A 6 8.51 -21.44 15.75
CA GLN A 6 9.26 -20.50 14.92
C GLN A 6 9.72 -19.31 15.76
N LYS A 7 11.03 -19.07 15.74
CA LYS A 7 11.64 -17.92 16.41
C LYS A 7 11.69 -16.76 15.43
N TYR A 8 11.29 -15.58 15.88
CA TYR A 8 11.50 -14.33 15.16
C TYR A 8 12.34 -13.40 16.02
N PHE A 9 13.11 -12.56 15.36
CA PHE A 9 13.91 -11.53 15.99
C PHE A 9 13.43 -10.16 15.54
N LEU A 10 13.63 -9.16 16.39
CA LEU A 10 13.35 -7.77 16.08
C LEU A 10 14.67 -7.00 16.01
N GLN A 11 14.79 -6.16 14.99
CA GLN A 11 15.86 -5.19 14.86
C GLN A 11 15.27 -3.85 14.40
N TYR A 12 15.78 -2.74 14.91
CA TYR A 12 15.47 -1.45 14.28
C TYR A 12 16.07 -1.38 12.88
N SER A 13 15.28 -0.87 11.94
CA SER A 13 15.71 -0.79 10.54
C SER A 13 16.95 0.09 10.42
N PRO A 14 18.00 -0.33 9.69
CA PRO A 14 19.11 0.55 9.33
C PRO A 14 18.70 1.61 8.30
N TYR A 15 17.53 1.43 7.66
CA TYR A 15 16.91 2.35 6.72
C TYR A 15 15.63 2.91 7.35
N THR A 16 15.77 3.97 8.13
CA THR A 16 14.70 4.55 8.94
C THR A 16 13.78 5.44 8.09
N TYR A 17 12.50 5.08 7.97
CA TYR A 17 11.48 5.94 7.36
C TYR A 17 10.76 6.83 8.39
N TYR A 18 10.68 6.35 9.62
CA TYR A 18 10.09 7.02 10.77
C TYR A 18 10.77 6.51 12.05
N ASN A 19 10.69 7.27 13.13
CA ASN A 19 11.28 6.88 14.41
C ASN A 19 10.71 5.53 14.89
N GLU A 20 11.56 4.65 15.39
CA GLU A 20 11.17 3.28 15.81
C GLU A 20 10.71 2.34 14.67
N HIS A 21 11.04 2.65 13.40
CA HIS A 21 10.90 1.67 12.32
C HIS A 21 11.71 0.40 12.63
N CYS A 22 11.04 -0.74 12.70
CA CYS A 22 11.65 -2.03 12.98
C CYS A 22 11.30 -3.10 11.92
N ILE A 23 12.15 -4.12 11.86
CA ILE A 23 12.01 -5.31 11.03
C ILE A 23 11.91 -6.50 11.98
N ILE A 24 10.91 -7.35 11.74
CA ILE A 24 10.68 -8.59 12.48
C ILE A 24 10.99 -9.73 11.51
N PHE A 25 12.10 -10.41 11.67
CA PHE A 25 12.56 -11.43 10.71
C PHE A 25 12.50 -12.83 11.31
N ASN A 26 12.16 -13.79 10.47
CA ASN A 26 12.18 -15.19 10.82
C ASN A 26 13.63 -15.63 11.13
N ALA A 27 13.83 -16.44 12.17
CA ALA A 27 15.15 -16.97 12.51
C ALA A 27 15.72 -17.86 11.41
N GLU A 28 14.85 -18.54 10.67
CA GLU A 28 15.24 -19.33 9.51
C GLU A 28 15.10 -18.50 8.24
N HIS A 29 16.06 -18.67 7.32
CA HIS A 29 16.02 -18.02 6.02
C HIS A 29 15.09 -18.81 5.09
N ILE A 30 13.78 -18.56 5.23
CA ILE A 30 12.74 -19.17 4.41
C ILE A 30 12.04 -18.12 3.54
N PRO A 31 11.56 -18.45 2.35
CA PRO A 31 10.81 -17.52 1.52
C PRO A 31 9.56 -16.99 2.22
N MET A 32 9.30 -15.71 2.01
CA MET A 32 8.13 -15.03 2.54
C MET A 32 6.84 -15.61 1.96
N LYS A 33 5.81 -15.73 2.79
CA LYS A 33 4.46 -16.17 2.37
C LYS A 33 3.39 -15.42 3.14
N ILE A 34 2.25 -15.18 2.48
CA ILE A 34 1.04 -14.68 3.11
C ILE A 34 0.08 -15.85 3.33
N ASN A 35 -0.23 -16.14 4.58
CA ASN A 35 -1.16 -17.19 5.00
C ASN A 35 -1.73 -16.87 6.39
N LYS A 36 -2.55 -17.78 6.94
CA LYS A 36 -3.07 -17.66 8.32
C LYS A 36 -1.99 -17.42 9.37
N ALA A 37 -0.86 -18.12 9.28
CA ALA A 37 0.24 -17.96 10.23
C ALA A 37 0.85 -16.54 10.17
N THR A 38 0.93 -15.93 8.99
CA THR A 38 1.31 -14.52 8.83
C THR A 38 0.39 -13.61 9.65
N PHE A 39 -0.93 -13.73 9.51
CA PHE A 39 -1.88 -12.90 10.26
C PHE A 39 -1.77 -13.12 11.77
N LYS A 40 -1.66 -14.38 12.20
CA LYS A 40 -1.45 -14.76 13.60
C LYS A 40 -0.17 -14.13 14.16
N ASN A 41 0.94 -14.18 13.41
CA ASN A 41 2.20 -13.58 13.84
C ASN A 41 2.08 -12.05 13.98
N LEU A 42 1.43 -11.37 13.03
CA LEU A 42 1.23 -9.92 13.12
C LEU A 42 0.35 -9.54 14.32
N LEU A 43 -0.71 -10.30 14.62
CA LEU A 43 -1.58 -10.07 15.78
C LEU A 43 -0.83 -10.32 17.10
N ASN A 44 -0.10 -11.44 17.20
CA ASN A 44 0.74 -11.76 18.35
C ASN A 44 1.81 -10.69 18.60
N PHE A 45 2.35 -10.06 17.55
CA PHE A 45 3.33 -8.99 17.71
C PHE A 45 2.70 -7.78 18.40
N THR A 46 1.47 -7.44 18.02
CA THR A 46 0.71 -6.36 18.65
C THR A 46 0.25 -6.70 20.08
N ASP A 47 0.34 -7.95 20.51
CA ASP A 47 0.20 -8.28 21.94
C ASP A 47 1.47 -7.94 22.73
N ILE A 48 2.64 -8.15 22.14
CA ILE A 48 3.94 -7.87 22.76
C ILE A 48 4.19 -6.35 22.81
N LEU A 49 3.94 -5.65 21.70
CA LEU A 49 4.10 -4.20 21.56
C LEU A 49 2.78 -3.58 21.10
N PRO A 50 1.83 -3.31 22.03
CA PRO A 50 0.47 -2.87 21.68
C PRO A 50 0.37 -1.46 21.12
N HIS A 51 1.43 -0.65 21.24
CA HIS A 51 1.54 0.69 20.68
C HIS A 51 2.18 0.68 19.28
N TYR A 52 2.62 -0.48 18.79
CA TYR A 52 3.21 -0.64 17.47
C TYR A 52 2.17 -1.20 16.50
N PHE A 53 2.35 -0.89 15.22
CA PHE A 53 1.80 -1.71 14.16
C PHE A 53 2.81 -2.80 13.77
N ALA A 54 2.33 -3.86 13.12
CA ALA A 54 3.15 -4.75 12.30
C ALA A 54 2.42 -5.11 11.02
N GLY A 55 3.13 -5.14 9.91
CA GLY A 55 2.59 -5.57 8.63
C GLY A 55 3.61 -6.33 7.80
N SER A 56 3.12 -6.95 6.74
CA SER A 56 3.96 -7.62 5.75
C SER A 56 3.72 -7.03 4.37
N ASN A 57 4.73 -7.08 3.49
CA ASN A 57 4.52 -6.84 2.07
C ASN A 57 3.62 -7.95 1.47
N ALA A 58 3.25 -7.86 0.20
CA ALA A 58 2.69 -9.00 -0.51
C ALA A 58 3.78 -10.04 -0.86
N ASP A 59 3.42 -11.34 -0.93
CA ASP A 59 4.31 -12.46 -1.25
C ASP A 59 4.45 -12.75 -2.76
N LEU A 60 3.77 -11.99 -3.60
CA LEU A 60 3.86 -12.09 -5.05
C LEU A 60 4.79 -11.02 -5.64
N PRO A 61 5.48 -11.30 -6.76
CA PRO A 61 6.30 -10.30 -7.44
C PRO A 61 5.46 -9.11 -7.91
N ILE A 62 6.10 -7.99 -8.27
CA ILE A 62 5.49 -6.71 -8.71
C ILE A 62 4.74 -5.96 -7.60
N VAL A 63 3.88 -6.63 -6.83
CA VAL A 63 3.07 -6.01 -5.76
C VAL A 63 3.70 -6.09 -4.37
N GLY A 64 4.80 -6.82 -4.23
CA GLY A 64 5.58 -6.97 -3.01
C GLY A 64 6.80 -6.04 -2.93
N GLY A 65 7.38 -5.99 -1.73
CA GLY A 65 8.65 -5.31 -1.46
C GLY A 65 9.84 -6.08 -2.04
N SER A 66 11.03 -5.49 -1.95
CA SER A 66 12.23 -5.93 -2.69
C SER A 66 12.85 -7.27 -2.24
N ILE A 67 12.40 -7.85 -1.12
CA ILE A 67 13.01 -9.05 -0.53
C ILE A 67 11.92 -10.10 -0.31
N LEU A 68 11.82 -11.08 -1.21
CA LEU A 68 10.90 -12.23 -1.05
C LEU A 68 11.62 -13.48 -0.54
N SER A 69 12.96 -13.46 -0.49
CA SER A 69 13.78 -14.63 -0.15
C SER A 69 13.78 -14.97 1.34
N HIS A 70 13.47 -14.00 2.21
CA HIS A 70 13.44 -14.17 3.66
C HIS A 70 12.14 -13.63 4.24
N ASP A 71 11.40 -14.45 4.96
CA ASP A 71 10.18 -14.10 5.67
C ASP A 71 10.46 -13.05 6.76
N HIS A 72 9.80 -11.90 6.61
CA HIS A 72 9.91 -10.77 7.52
C HIS A 72 8.67 -9.89 7.48
N TYR A 73 8.51 -9.12 8.55
CA TYR A 73 7.49 -8.10 8.73
C TYR A 73 8.18 -6.77 9.01
N GLN A 74 7.46 -5.66 8.80
CA GLN A 74 7.88 -4.32 9.22
C GLN A 74 6.91 -3.83 10.29
N GLY A 75 7.41 -3.04 11.24
CA GLY A 75 6.61 -2.51 12.33
C GLY A 75 7.19 -1.25 12.92
N GLY A 76 6.59 -0.77 14.00
CA GLY A 76 7.07 0.40 14.73
C GLY A 76 5.94 1.25 15.30
N HIS A 77 6.31 2.32 15.99
CA HIS A 77 5.36 3.27 16.56
C HIS A 77 5.20 4.49 15.66
N TYR A 78 4.26 4.40 14.71
CA TYR A 78 3.93 5.51 13.83
C TYR A 78 2.49 5.42 13.34
N THR A 79 1.77 6.54 13.40
CA THR A 79 0.39 6.62 12.91
C THR A 79 0.36 7.07 11.46
N PHE A 80 0.12 6.12 10.55
CA PHE A 80 0.05 6.38 9.11
C PHE A 80 -1.26 7.04 8.67
N ALA A 81 -1.29 7.57 7.44
CA ALA A 81 -2.48 8.19 6.86
C ALA A 81 -3.63 7.18 6.70
N MET A 82 -3.34 5.95 6.25
CA MET A 82 -4.34 4.89 6.10
C MET A 82 -4.98 4.48 7.44
N GLU A 83 -4.24 4.52 8.54
CA GLU A 83 -4.78 4.24 9.88
C GLU A 83 -5.85 5.26 10.27
N LYS A 84 -5.63 6.54 9.96
CA LYS A 84 -6.59 7.63 10.21
C LYS A 84 -7.75 7.66 9.22
N ALA A 85 -7.64 6.97 8.08
CA ALA A 85 -8.66 6.98 7.05
C ALA A 85 -9.96 6.35 7.57
N PRO A 86 -11.13 6.99 7.32
CA PRO A 86 -12.40 6.50 7.82
C PRO A 86 -12.85 5.24 7.07
N VAL A 87 -13.68 4.43 7.73
CA VAL A 87 -14.47 3.40 7.04
C VAL A 87 -15.62 4.10 6.32
N GLU A 88 -15.76 3.87 5.02
CA GLU A 88 -16.82 4.49 4.19
C GLU A 88 -18.02 3.57 3.96
N LYS A 89 -17.85 2.27 4.16
CA LYS A 89 -18.93 1.28 4.07
C LYS A 89 -18.69 0.16 5.04
N ILE A 90 -19.72 -0.23 5.78
CA ILE A 90 -19.71 -1.34 6.73
C ILE A 90 -20.37 -2.55 6.07
N TYR A 91 -19.86 -3.73 6.34
CA TYR A 91 -20.40 -5.00 5.89
C TYR A 91 -20.78 -5.89 7.07
N SER A 92 -21.63 -6.87 6.79
CA SER A 92 -21.99 -7.93 7.73
C SER A 92 -21.81 -9.27 7.05
N MET A 93 -21.22 -10.23 7.75
CA MET A 93 -20.94 -11.55 7.21
C MET A 93 -21.45 -12.62 8.17
N SER A 94 -22.10 -13.64 7.63
CA SER A 94 -22.64 -14.73 8.43
C SER A 94 -21.53 -15.46 9.16
N GLY A 95 -21.72 -15.77 10.45
CA GLY A 95 -20.71 -16.42 11.29
C GLY A 95 -19.65 -15.49 11.90
N TYR A 96 -19.63 -14.20 11.53
CA TYR A 96 -18.64 -13.22 12.00
C TYR A 96 -19.29 -11.96 12.60
N GLY A 97 -20.44 -12.10 13.27
CA GLY A 97 -21.18 -10.96 13.86
C GLY A 97 -20.44 -10.18 14.95
N GLU A 98 -19.34 -10.73 15.48
CA GLU A 98 -18.45 -10.09 16.47
C GLU A 98 -17.24 -9.37 15.85
N VAL A 99 -17.11 -9.38 14.52
CA VAL A 99 -16.08 -8.67 13.78
C VAL A 99 -16.72 -7.52 13.01
N GLU A 100 -16.28 -6.30 13.27
CA GLU A 100 -16.63 -5.14 12.46
C GLU A 100 -15.82 -5.19 11.15
N ILE A 101 -16.52 -5.17 10.01
CA ILE A 101 -15.92 -5.29 8.67
C ILE A 101 -16.22 -4.02 7.90
N GLY A 102 -15.20 -3.38 7.33
CA GLY A 102 -15.38 -2.13 6.61
C GLY A 102 -14.46 -1.93 5.42
N ARG A 103 -14.98 -1.25 4.38
CA ARG A 103 -14.15 -0.68 3.32
C ARG A 103 -13.58 0.64 3.80
N VAL A 104 -12.26 0.79 3.76
CA VAL A 104 -11.59 2.04 4.12
C VAL A 104 -11.68 3.02 2.96
N LYS A 105 -11.90 4.31 3.25
CA LYS A 105 -11.81 5.40 2.28
C LYS A 105 -10.34 5.69 1.96
N TRP A 106 -9.77 4.83 1.13
CA TRP A 106 -8.35 4.85 0.74
C TRP A 106 -8.22 4.60 -0.76
N PRO A 107 -7.16 5.10 -1.44
CA PRO A 107 -6.98 4.86 -2.89
C PRO A 107 -6.87 3.38 -3.24
N MET A 108 -6.17 2.60 -2.40
CA MET A 108 -6.09 1.15 -2.55
C MET A 108 -7.31 0.44 -1.93
N SER A 109 -7.55 -0.79 -2.37
CA SER A 109 -8.70 -1.60 -1.92
C SER A 109 -8.41 -2.26 -0.57
N VAL A 110 -8.91 -1.68 0.51
CA VAL A 110 -8.65 -2.14 1.88
C VAL A 110 -9.93 -2.61 2.56
N VAL A 111 -9.88 -3.84 3.09
CA VAL A 111 -10.85 -4.36 4.05
C VAL A 111 -10.26 -4.23 5.45
N ARG A 112 -10.89 -3.44 6.31
CA ARG A 112 -10.53 -3.30 7.72
C ARG A 112 -11.40 -4.22 8.56
N LEU A 113 -10.76 -5.05 9.36
CA LEU A 113 -11.38 -5.90 10.36
C LEU A 113 -11.06 -5.37 11.76
N THR A 114 -12.06 -5.25 12.62
CA THR A 114 -11.88 -4.86 14.01
C THR A 114 -12.66 -5.79 14.94
N SER A 115 -12.02 -6.29 16.00
CA SER A 115 -12.70 -7.11 17.01
C SER A 115 -11.94 -7.12 18.33
N ASP A 116 -12.65 -7.45 19.41
CA ASP A 116 -12.04 -7.83 20.69
C ASP A 116 -11.57 -9.31 20.68
N ASN A 117 -12.03 -10.09 19.70
CA ASN A 117 -11.74 -11.51 19.55
C ASN A 117 -10.70 -11.74 18.43
N ASN A 118 -9.44 -11.95 18.85
CA ASN A 118 -8.31 -12.21 17.95
C ASN A 118 -8.54 -13.46 17.07
N GLU A 119 -9.04 -14.56 17.63
CA GLU A 119 -9.24 -15.82 16.88
C GLU A 119 -10.25 -15.65 15.74
N LYS A 120 -11.34 -14.91 15.98
CA LYS A 120 -12.38 -14.67 14.97
C LYS A 120 -11.93 -13.72 13.88
N LEU A 121 -11.15 -12.72 14.25
CA LEU A 121 -10.53 -11.81 13.31
C LEU A 121 -9.50 -12.55 12.44
N LEU A 122 -8.71 -13.47 13.02
CA LEU A 122 -7.79 -14.35 12.31
C LEU A 122 -8.51 -15.30 11.34
N ASP A 123 -9.58 -15.97 11.79
CA ASP A 123 -10.38 -16.87 10.97
C ASP A 123 -11.01 -16.15 9.77
N LEU A 124 -11.55 -14.95 9.99
CA LEU A 124 -12.12 -14.15 8.91
C LEU A 124 -11.05 -13.69 7.92
N ALA A 125 -9.89 -13.25 8.40
CA ALA A 125 -8.80 -12.82 7.54
C ALA A 125 -8.31 -13.95 6.62
N ASP A 126 -8.21 -15.18 7.15
CA ASP A 126 -7.85 -16.37 6.38
C ASP A 126 -8.93 -16.75 5.35
N HIS A 127 -10.21 -16.64 5.71
CA HIS A 127 -11.33 -16.83 4.79
C HIS A 127 -11.31 -15.81 3.63
N ILE A 128 -11.06 -14.53 3.94
CA ILE A 128 -10.90 -13.46 2.95
C ILE A 128 -9.71 -13.74 2.03
N LEU A 129 -8.55 -14.11 2.58
CA LEU A 129 -7.37 -14.43 1.79
C LEU A 129 -7.63 -15.60 0.84
N THR A 130 -8.23 -16.67 1.34
CA THR A 130 -8.54 -17.87 0.56
C THR A 130 -9.53 -17.55 -0.55
N SER A 131 -10.59 -16.79 -0.24
CA SER A 131 -11.60 -16.39 -1.21
C SER A 131 -11.01 -15.44 -2.27
N TRP A 132 -10.23 -14.44 -1.85
CA TRP A 132 -9.55 -13.50 -2.73
C TRP A 132 -8.60 -14.21 -3.69
N ARG A 133 -7.80 -15.17 -3.20
CA ARG A 133 -6.90 -15.98 -4.03
C ARG A 133 -7.59 -16.76 -5.15
N ASN A 134 -8.89 -17.01 -5.02
CA ASN A 134 -9.68 -17.73 -6.02
C ASN A 134 -10.66 -16.81 -6.78
N TYR A 135 -10.71 -15.52 -6.46
CA TYR A 135 -11.66 -14.58 -7.05
C TYR A 135 -11.15 -14.00 -8.38
N SER A 136 -11.98 -14.06 -9.41
CA SER A 136 -11.76 -13.39 -10.69
C SER A 136 -12.97 -12.52 -11.03
N ASP A 137 -12.71 -11.34 -11.58
CA ASP A 137 -13.71 -10.45 -12.16
C ASP A 137 -13.10 -9.69 -13.34
N GLU A 138 -13.25 -10.26 -14.53
CA GLU A 138 -12.71 -9.71 -15.77
C GLU A 138 -13.26 -8.31 -16.08
N SER A 139 -14.46 -7.96 -15.57
CA SER A 139 -15.04 -6.63 -15.79
C SER A 139 -14.21 -5.49 -15.19
N VAL A 140 -13.31 -5.81 -14.26
CA VAL A 140 -12.36 -4.89 -13.62
C VAL A 140 -10.93 -5.43 -13.68
N GLU A 141 -10.65 -6.26 -14.69
CA GLU A 141 -9.32 -6.81 -15.02
C GLU A 141 -8.68 -7.73 -13.97
N ILE A 142 -9.44 -8.14 -12.95
CA ILE A 142 -8.98 -9.05 -11.90
C ILE A 142 -9.09 -10.48 -12.42
N LEU A 143 -7.95 -11.17 -12.52
CA LEU A 143 -7.89 -12.63 -12.65
C LEU A 143 -7.08 -13.18 -11.49
N SER A 144 -7.59 -14.23 -10.86
CA SER A 144 -6.86 -14.92 -9.79
C SER A 144 -5.63 -15.67 -10.30
N HIS A 145 -5.67 -16.18 -11.55
CA HIS A 145 -4.61 -17.00 -12.13
C HIS A 145 -4.49 -16.79 -13.65
N THR A 146 -3.28 -16.98 -14.19
CA THR A 146 -3.03 -17.20 -15.63
C THR A 146 -2.35 -18.55 -15.80
N GLY A 147 -3.10 -19.56 -16.24
CA GLY A 147 -2.63 -20.95 -16.13
C GLY A 147 -2.49 -21.34 -14.66
N ASP A 148 -1.31 -21.79 -14.25
CA ASP A 148 -1.00 -22.16 -12.86
C ASP A 148 -0.40 -21.00 -12.04
N GLU A 149 -0.09 -19.86 -12.67
CA GLU A 149 0.51 -18.70 -12.00
C GLU A 149 -0.54 -17.91 -11.22
N PRO A 150 -0.43 -17.81 -9.87
CA PRO A 150 -1.36 -17.05 -9.05
C PRO A 150 -1.07 -15.55 -9.10
N HIS A 151 -2.14 -14.75 -9.04
CA HIS A 151 -2.05 -13.29 -9.13
C HIS A 151 -2.57 -12.54 -7.91
N ASN A 152 -3.48 -13.12 -7.14
CA ASN A 152 -4.11 -12.45 -5.99
C ASN A 152 -3.37 -12.72 -4.69
N THR A 153 -3.12 -11.67 -3.91
CA THR A 153 -2.57 -11.75 -2.55
C THR A 153 -2.99 -10.53 -1.72
N ILE A 154 -2.49 -10.43 -0.49
CA ILE A 154 -2.84 -9.39 0.48
C ILE A 154 -1.56 -8.79 1.08
N THR A 155 -1.55 -7.48 1.28
CA THR A 155 -0.63 -6.80 2.21
C THR A 155 -1.37 -6.63 3.54
N PRO A 156 -1.08 -7.42 4.59
CA PRO A 156 -1.74 -7.31 5.88
C PRO A 156 -1.04 -6.32 6.83
N ILE A 157 -1.81 -5.57 7.60
CA ILE A 157 -1.32 -4.67 8.64
C ILE A 157 -2.15 -4.83 9.91
N SER A 158 -1.52 -5.30 10.98
CA SER A 158 -2.09 -5.45 12.31
C SER A 158 -1.70 -4.27 13.21
N ARG A 159 -2.63 -3.85 14.08
CA ARG A 159 -2.39 -2.91 15.18
C ARG A 159 -3.45 -3.09 16.26
N LYS A 160 -3.24 -2.48 17.43
CA LYS A 160 -4.30 -2.28 18.44
C LYS A 160 -4.77 -0.83 18.43
N ARG A 161 -6.08 -0.63 18.40
CA ARG A 161 -6.68 0.71 18.40
C ARG A 161 -7.91 0.73 19.30
N ASN A 162 -7.98 1.71 20.20
CA ASN A 162 -9.08 1.85 21.16
C ASN A 162 -9.35 0.56 21.97
N GLY A 163 -8.30 -0.18 22.30
CA GLY A 163 -8.40 -1.45 23.04
C GLY A 163 -8.77 -2.68 22.21
N LYS A 164 -9.10 -2.52 20.92
CA LYS A 164 -9.46 -3.62 20.01
C LYS A 164 -8.30 -4.02 19.10
N TYR A 165 -8.32 -5.24 18.59
CA TYR A 165 -7.48 -5.65 17.47
C TYR A 165 -8.03 -5.04 16.18
N GLU A 166 -7.14 -4.58 15.32
CA GLU A 166 -7.45 -4.10 13.98
C GLU A 166 -6.49 -4.75 12.98
N LEU A 167 -7.05 -5.28 11.89
CA LEU A 167 -6.30 -5.86 10.79
C LEU A 167 -6.80 -5.28 9.46
N ASP A 168 -5.94 -4.49 8.83
CA ASP A 168 -6.15 -3.99 7.48
C ASP A 168 -5.64 -5.03 6.47
N LEU A 169 -6.51 -5.46 5.57
CA LEU A 169 -6.21 -6.37 4.47
C LEU A 169 -6.27 -5.58 3.16
N VAL A 170 -5.11 -5.20 2.65
CA VAL A 170 -5.02 -4.50 1.34
C VAL A 170 -4.95 -5.54 0.24
N LEU A 171 -5.99 -5.60 -0.59
CA LEU A 171 -6.08 -6.56 -1.70
C LEU A 171 -5.11 -6.16 -2.81
N ARG A 172 -4.30 -7.11 -3.27
CA ARG A 172 -3.28 -6.92 -4.31
C ARG A 172 -3.46 -7.93 -5.44
N ASN A 173 -3.09 -7.52 -6.65
CA ASN A 173 -3.01 -8.38 -7.82
C ASN A 173 -1.79 -8.02 -8.67
N ASN A 174 -0.95 -8.99 -9.03
CA ASN A 174 0.32 -8.76 -9.74
C ASN A 174 0.27 -8.96 -11.26
N ARG A 175 -0.93 -9.14 -11.82
CA ARG A 175 -1.10 -9.42 -13.24
C ARG A 175 -0.59 -8.25 -14.09
N THR A 176 0.05 -8.60 -15.20
CA THR A 176 0.51 -7.66 -16.23
C THR A 176 -0.35 -7.79 -17.49
N SER A 177 -0.27 -6.80 -18.36
CA SER A 177 -0.83 -6.84 -19.71
C SER A 177 0.20 -6.32 -20.71
N ALA A 178 -0.11 -6.42 -22.02
CA ALA A 178 0.74 -5.82 -23.05
C ALA A 178 0.79 -4.28 -22.93
N GLU A 179 -0.30 -3.66 -22.49
CA GLU A 179 -0.41 -2.23 -22.23
C GLU A 179 0.30 -1.83 -20.94
N HIS A 180 0.22 -2.67 -19.89
CA HIS A 180 0.83 -2.44 -18.60
C HIS A 180 1.82 -3.56 -18.25
N PRO A 181 3.02 -3.56 -18.86
CA PRO A 181 4.02 -4.61 -18.65
C PRO A 181 4.60 -4.62 -17.22
N LEU A 182 4.51 -3.49 -16.52
CA LEU A 182 4.92 -3.38 -15.10
C LEU A 182 3.81 -3.77 -14.12
N GLY A 183 2.61 -4.09 -14.60
CA GLY A 183 1.45 -4.47 -13.78
C GLY A 183 0.23 -3.62 -14.08
N ILE A 184 -0.92 -4.27 -14.23
CA ILE A 184 -2.23 -3.59 -14.38
C ILE A 184 -2.52 -2.76 -13.13
N PHE A 185 -2.19 -3.31 -11.96
CA PHE A 185 -2.39 -2.68 -10.65
C PHE A 185 -1.06 -2.20 -10.05
N HIS A 186 -0.32 -1.43 -10.84
CA HIS A 186 0.98 -0.84 -10.52
C HIS A 186 1.02 0.59 -11.11
N PRO A 187 1.88 1.52 -10.62
CA PRO A 187 2.01 2.84 -11.23
C PRO A 187 2.23 2.79 -12.75
N HIS A 188 1.40 3.51 -13.49
CA HIS A 188 1.47 3.66 -14.95
C HIS A 188 2.38 4.82 -15.38
N ASP A 189 2.69 4.87 -16.67
CA ASP A 189 3.79 5.66 -17.25
C ASP A 189 3.70 7.16 -16.92
N GLU A 190 2.49 7.71 -16.84
CA GLU A 190 2.22 9.12 -16.57
C GLU A 190 2.64 9.58 -15.16
N VAL A 191 2.85 8.65 -14.22
CA VAL A 191 3.34 8.96 -12.87
C VAL A 191 4.79 8.49 -12.63
N HIS A 192 5.42 7.80 -13.59
CA HIS A 192 6.79 7.26 -13.43
C HIS A 192 7.85 8.34 -13.22
N HIS A 193 7.58 9.57 -13.67
CA HIS A 193 8.47 10.69 -13.38
C HIS A 193 8.61 10.93 -11.86
N ILE A 194 7.58 10.63 -11.06
CA ILE A 194 7.62 10.62 -9.59
C ILE A 194 7.99 9.24 -9.05
N LYS A 195 7.22 8.20 -9.40
CA LYS A 195 7.35 6.87 -8.79
C LYS A 195 7.08 5.78 -9.81
N LYS A 196 8.08 4.94 -10.03
CA LYS A 196 8.01 3.80 -10.97
C LYS A 196 8.16 2.46 -10.27
N GLU A 197 8.88 2.44 -9.16
CA GLU A 197 9.22 1.24 -8.41
C GLU A 197 7.99 0.71 -7.65
N ASN A 198 8.05 -0.55 -7.22
CA ASN A 198 6.98 -1.24 -6.48
C ASN A 198 6.49 -0.44 -5.26
N ILE A 199 5.21 -0.64 -4.94
CA ILE A 199 4.52 -0.04 -3.79
C ILE A 199 4.53 -1.04 -2.64
N GLY A 200 5.48 -0.84 -1.73
CA GLY A 200 5.65 -1.63 -0.52
C GLY A 200 4.74 -1.17 0.63
N LEU A 201 4.78 -1.92 1.73
CA LEU A 201 3.93 -1.74 2.91
C LEU A 201 3.88 -0.28 3.44
N ILE A 202 5.02 0.40 3.53
CA ILE A 202 5.09 1.78 4.04
C ILE A 202 4.33 2.76 3.15
N GLU A 203 4.43 2.57 1.84
CA GLU A 203 3.76 3.37 0.82
C GLU A 203 2.27 3.07 0.77
N VAL A 204 1.88 1.78 0.87
CA VAL A 204 0.48 1.34 1.01
C VAL A 204 -0.22 2.08 2.14
N MET A 205 0.47 2.27 3.27
CA MET A 205 -0.07 2.98 4.44
C MET A 205 -0.08 4.51 4.28
N GLY A 206 0.56 5.05 3.23
CA GLY A 206 0.50 6.46 2.85
C GLY A 206 1.74 7.29 3.18
N LEU A 207 2.88 6.67 3.47
CA LEU A 207 4.16 7.38 3.55
C LEU A 207 4.96 7.14 2.26
N ALA A 208 5.10 8.19 1.45
CA ALA A 208 5.79 8.11 0.17
C ALA A 208 7.30 7.92 0.35
N VAL A 209 7.82 6.78 -0.13
CA VAL A 209 9.26 6.52 -0.23
C VAL A 209 9.70 6.80 -1.66
N LEU A 210 10.23 7.99 -1.88
CA LEU A 210 10.52 8.50 -3.22
C LEU A 210 11.98 8.24 -3.64
N PRO A 211 12.25 8.03 -4.95
CA PRO A 211 13.61 7.88 -5.47
C PRO A 211 14.54 9.04 -5.10
N ALA A 212 15.79 8.75 -4.72
CA ALA A 212 16.77 9.76 -4.31
C ALA A 212 17.00 10.87 -5.35
N ARG A 213 16.90 10.52 -6.65
CA ARG A 213 16.97 11.47 -7.79
C ARG A 213 15.99 12.65 -7.66
N LEU A 214 14.80 12.41 -7.10
CA LEU A 214 13.77 13.44 -7.01
C LEU A 214 14.19 14.62 -6.15
N LYS A 215 15.14 14.44 -5.22
CA LYS A 215 15.66 15.54 -4.42
C LYS A 215 16.29 16.63 -5.30
N GLU A 216 17.10 16.22 -6.27
CA GLU A 216 17.74 17.16 -7.21
C GLU A 216 16.72 17.69 -8.23
N GLU A 217 15.92 16.79 -8.80
CA GLU A 217 14.90 17.15 -9.80
C GLU A 217 13.89 18.18 -9.25
N LEU A 218 13.38 17.99 -8.02
CA LEU A 218 12.44 18.91 -7.39
C LEU A 218 13.08 20.27 -7.05
N ASN A 219 14.37 20.32 -6.72
CA ASN A 219 15.07 21.58 -6.52
C ASN A 219 15.19 22.37 -7.84
N ILE A 220 15.52 21.70 -8.95
CA ILE A 220 15.57 22.34 -10.27
C ILE A 220 14.17 22.80 -10.69
N LEU A 221 13.14 21.99 -10.47
CA LEU A 221 11.75 22.35 -10.76
C LEU A 221 11.31 23.56 -9.93
N LYS A 222 11.69 23.63 -8.65
CA LYS A 222 11.38 24.77 -7.77
C LYS A 222 11.93 26.07 -8.36
N GLU A 223 13.21 26.11 -8.71
CA GLU A 223 13.83 27.28 -9.31
C GLU A 223 13.22 27.63 -10.67
N SER A 224 12.90 26.61 -11.48
CA SER A 224 12.24 26.81 -12.78
C SER A 224 10.83 27.38 -12.62
N LEU A 225 10.09 26.98 -11.59
CA LEU A 225 8.75 27.49 -11.30
C LEU A 225 8.80 28.94 -10.82
N ILE A 226 9.75 29.28 -9.94
CA ILE A 226 9.97 30.66 -9.44
C ILE A 226 10.32 31.60 -10.61
N ASN A 227 11.23 31.16 -11.48
CA ASN A 227 11.69 31.95 -12.63
C ASN A 227 10.72 31.92 -13.82
N LYS A 228 9.65 31.10 -13.74
CA LYS A 228 8.69 30.89 -14.84
C LYS A 228 9.37 30.55 -16.16
N THR A 229 10.37 29.66 -16.10
CA THR A 229 11.09 29.17 -17.28
C THR A 229 10.11 28.67 -18.34
N SER A 230 10.21 29.17 -19.57
CA SER A 230 9.22 28.88 -20.62
C SER A 230 9.17 27.40 -21.01
N ASP A 231 10.33 26.72 -20.98
CA ASP A 231 10.45 25.31 -21.28
C ASP A 231 11.61 24.70 -20.48
N ILE A 232 11.37 23.54 -19.88
CA ILE A 232 12.36 22.77 -19.12
C ILE A 232 12.80 21.50 -19.85
N SER A 233 12.26 21.23 -21.04
CA SER A 233 12.50 20.01 -21.81
C SER A 233 13.95 19.85 -22.27
N ASP A 234 14.68 20.96 -22.41
CA ASP A 234 16.11 20.98 -22.74
C ASP A 234 17.02 20.57 -21.56
N ASN A 235 16.49 20.52 -20.33
CA ASN A 235 17.25 20.08 -19.16
C ASN A 235 17.02 18.58 -18.94
N GLU A 236 18.00 17.75 -19.33
CA GLU A 236 17.93 16.28 -19.25
C GLU A 236 17.48 15.75 -17.88
N THR A 237 17.85 16.42 -16.78
CA THR A 237 17.48 16.01 -15.42
C THR A 237 15.97 16.13 -15.17
N VAL A 238 15.33 17.18 -15.70
CA VAL A 238 13.92 17.48 -15.44
C VAL A 238 13.01 17.36 -16.67
N ALA A 239 13.54 17.02 -17.84
CA ALA A 239 12.79 16.94 -19.09
C ALA A 239 11.54 16.04 -19.00
N LYS A 240 11.64 14.92 -18.28
CA LYS A 240 10.50 14.00 -18.01
C LYS A 240 9.37 14.61 -17.16
N HIS A 241 9.61 15.74 -16.50
CA HIS A 241 8.61 16.47 -15.71
C HIS A 241 7.94 17.59 -16.51
N SER A 242 8.28 17.80 -17.79
CA SER A 242 7.84 18.97 -18.58
C SER A 242 6.33 19.16 -18.62
N GLU A 243 5.56 18.09 -18.84
CA GLU A 243 4.10 18.18 -18.88
C GLU A 243 3.51 18.48 -17.49
N TRP A 244 4.06 17.87 -16.44
CA TRP A 244 3.66 18.16 -15.07
C TRP A 244 4.02 19.59 -14.65
N TYR A 245 5.18 20.09 -15.05
CA TYR A 245 5.62 21.47 -14.83
C TYR A 245 4.66 22.48 -15.49
N LYS A 246 4.28 22.25 -16.76
CA LYS A 246 3.28 23.08 -17.47
C LYS A 246 1.93 23.06 -16.75
N TYR A 247 1.50 21.89 -16.27
CA TYR A 247 0.29 21.76 -15.47
C TYR A 247 0.35 22.59 -14.19
N ILE A 248 1.46 22.55 -13.44
CA ILE A 248 1.64 23.35 -12.21
C ILE A 248 1.58 24.85 -12.53
N LEU A 249 2.28 25.31 -13.58
CA LEU A 249 2.23 26.72 -14.00
C LEU A 249 0.82 27.17 -14.38
N GLY A 250 0.03 26.30 -15.03
CA GLY A 250 -1.35 26.59 -15.38
C GLY A 250 -2.31 26.60 -14.18
N LYS A 251 -2.04 25.76 -13.18
CA LYS A 251 -2.87 25.62 -11.97
C LYS A 251 -2.63 26.73 -10.94
N TYR A 252 -1.40 27.20 -10.79
CA TYR A 252 -1.02 28.17 -9.77
C TYR A 252 -0.62 29.52 -10.37
N SER A 253 -1.38 30.57 -10.10
CA SER A 253 -1.15 31.91 -10.65
C SER A 253 -0.02 32.69 -9.95
N ASN A 254 0.21 32.44 -8.66
CA ASN A 254 1.10 33.22 -7.80
C ASN A 254 2.24 32.36 -7.22
N ILE A 255 3.05 31.75 -8.07
CA ILE A 255 4.24 31.00 -7.62
C ILE A 255 5.37 31.98 -7.26
N SER A 256 5.98 31.79 -6.10
CA SER A 256 7.10 32.59 -5.59
C SER A 256 8.10 31.72 -4.81
N ALA A 257 9.24 32.30 -4.44
CA ALA A 257 10.23 31.61 -3.61
C ALA A 257 9.69 31.20 -2.23
N GLU A 258 8.66 31.88 -1.73
CA GLU A 258 8.06 31.60 -0.43
C GLU A 258 7.13 30.39 -0.44
N ASN A 259 6.53 30.05 -1.59
CA ASN A 259 5.50 29.00 -1.67
C ASN A 259 5.82 27.85 -2.65
N ALA A 260 6.84 27.98 -3.50
CA ALA A 260 7.13 26.98 -4.53
C ALA A 260 7.43 25.59 -3.95
N GLU A 261 8.10 25.52 -2.79
CA GLU A 261 8.38 24.25 -2.11
C GLU A 261 7.10 23.57 -1.61
N ASP A 262 6.20 24.33 -0.97
CA ASP A 262 4.92 23.79 -0.49
C ASP A 262 4.00 23.38 -1.65
N ILE A 263 4.00 24.14 -2.75
CA ILE A 263 3.30 23.77 -3.98
C ILE A 263 3.83 22.44 -4.51
N LEU A 264 5.15 22.31 -4.70
CA LEU A 264 5.76 21.07 -5.19
C LEU A 264 5.48 19.91 -4.25
N LYS A 265 5.60 20.10 -2.94
CA LYS A 265 5.29 19.06 -1.95
C LYS A 265 3.83 18.60 -2.04
N SER A 266 2.91 19.52 -2.22
CA SER A 266 1.48 19.22 -2.38
C SER A 266 1.21 18.46 -3.68
N GLU A 267 1.82 18.89 -4.79
CA GLU A 267 1.68 18.27 -6.10
C GLU A 267 2.32 16.87 -6.15
N VAL A 268 3.47 16.68 -5.50
CA VAL A 268 4.07 15.35 -5.30
C VAL A 268 3.12 14.45 -4.52
N GLY A 269 2.46 14.97 -3.48
CA GLY A 269 1.45 14.23 -2.71
C GLY A 269 0.25 13.82 -3.57
N LEU A 270 -0.23 14.69 -4.45
CA LEU A 270 -1.31 14.38 -5.39
C LEU A 270 -0.89 13.29 -6.39
N LYS A 271 0.30 13.42 -7.00
CA LYS A 271 0.84 12.38 -7.90
C LYS A 271 1.06 11.06 -7.18
N PHE A 272 1.50 11.08 -5.93
CA PHE A 272 1.63 9.87 -5.13
C PHE A 272 0.27 9.25 -4.77
N SER A 273 -0.79 10.05 -4.60
CA SER A 273 -2.15 9.51 -4.46
C SER A 273 -2.61 8.81 -5.74
N GLU A 274 -2.29 9.35 -6.92
CA GLU A 274 -2.56 8.69 -8.22
C GLU A 274 -1.78 7.36 -8.33
N VAL A 275 -0.50 7.34 -7.92
CA VAL A 275 0.32 6.12 -7.81
C VAL A 275 -0.37 5.04 -6.97
N LEU A 276 -0.97 5.39 -5.83
CA LEU A 276 -1.71 4.45 -4.98
C LEU A 276 -3.05 4.02 -5.61
N ASP A 277 -3.74 4.91 -6.32
CA ASP A 277 -4.98 4.58 -7.03
C ASP A 277 -4.73 3.59 -8.18
N HIS A 278 -3.63 3.76 -8.92
CA HIS A 278 -3.16 2.79 -9.92
C HIS A 278 -2.91 1.42 -9.28
N ALA A 279 -2.36 1.38 -8.07
CA ALA A 279 -2.11 0.14 -7.33
C ALA A 279 -3.37 -0.51 -6.70
N GLY A 280 -4.51 0.19 -6.66
CA GLY A 280 -5.78 -0.35 -6.18
C GLY A 280 -6.41 -1.31 -7.18
N VAL A 281 -6.81 -2.51 -6.73
CA VAL A 281 -7.44 -3.54 -7.58
C VAL A 281 -8.89 -3.21 -7.94
N PHE A 282 -9.62 -2.62 -6.99
CA PHE A 282 -10.93 -2.03 -7.21
C PHE A 282 -10.78 -0.51 -7.26
N LYS A 283 -10.90 0.05 -8.47
CA LYS A 283 -10.71 1.49 -8.72
C LYS A 283 -11.71 2.34 -7.96
N ARG A 284 -11.33 3.58 -7.65
CA ARG A 284 -12.14 4.54 -6.89
C ARG A 284 -13.21 5.24 -7.74
N ASN A 285 -13.88 4.47 -8.60
CA ASN A 285 -15.01 4.87 -9.43
C ASN A 285 -16.22 3.97 -9.15
N GLU A 286 -17.37 4.27 -9.75
CA GLU A 286 -18.63 3.53 -9.49
C GLU A 286 -18.50 2.03 -9.79
N GLN A 287 -17.87 1.68 -10.92
CA GLN A 287 -17.66 0.29 -11.33
C GLN A 287 -16.77 -0.48 -10.34
N GLY A 288 -15.64 0.12 -9.94
CA GLY A 288 -14.71 -0.50 -9.01
C GLY A 288 -15.30 -0.68 -7.62
N LEU A 289 -16.03 0.31 -7.09
CA LEU A 289 -16.71 0.19 -5.79
C LEU A 289 -17.83 -0.86 -5.81
N ALA A 290 -18.56 -0.98 -6.91
CA ALA A 290 -19.56 -2.02 -7.10
C ALA A 290 -18.92 -3.42 -7.22
N ALA A 291 -17.78 -3.54 -7.91
CA ALA A 291 -17.03 -4.79 -7.99
C ALA A 291 -16.43 -5.20 -6.63
N PHE A 292 -15.99 -4.24 -5.82
CA PHE A 292 -15.57 -4.51 -4.45
C PHE A 292 -16.75 -5.04 -3.62
N ASP A 293 -17.92 -4.40 -3.68
CA ASP A 293 -19.11 -4.89 -3.00
C ASP A 293 -19.50 -6.31 -3.46
N LYS A 294 -19.41 -6.57 -4.76
CA LYS A 294 -19.64 -7.90 -5.33
C LYS A 294 -18.69 -8.93 -4.74
N PHE A 295 -17.39 -8.65 -4.66
CA PHE A 295 -16.42 -9.53 -4.00
C PHE A 295 -16.80 -9.80 -2.54
N ILE A 296 -17.08 -8.75 -1.74
CA ILE A 296 -17.46 -8.95 -0.33
C ILE A 296 -18.73 -9.79 -0.19
N ASN A 297 -19.69 -9.66 -1.09
CA ASN A 297 -20.92 -10.46 -1.08
C ASN A 297 -20.70 -11.94 -1.48
N THR A 298 -19.51 -12.32 -1.96
CA THR A 298 -19.15 -13.72 -2.20
C THR A 298 -18.60 -14.43 -0.97
N LEU A 299 -18.31 -13.69 0.10
CA LEU A 299 -17.69 -14.15 1.33
C LEU A 299 -18.69 -14.74 2.34
#